data_AF-A0A653YFX8-F1
#
_entry.id   AF-A0A653YFX8-F1
#
_cell.length_a   1.000
_cell.length_b   1.000
_cell.length_c   1.000
_cell.angle_alpha   90.00
_cell.angle_beta   90.00
_cell.angle_gamma   90.00
#
_symmetry.space_group_name_H-M   'P 1'
#
loop_
_entity.id
_entity.type
_entity.pdbx_description
1 polymer ?
#
loop_
_entity_poly.entity_id
_entity_poly.type
_entity_poly.pdbx_seq_one_letter_code
_entity_poly.pdbx_strand_id
1 'polypeptide(L)'
;MSGLISELGSDAQVGFHGHQNLSFGVANSVYAARAGAKQIDGTLLALGAGAGNSPTEVLAAAFERLDIKTGVDVHGVMAAAEDVVKPIITRMPIMDRASIMQGYAGVYSSFLIHAERASERYGVPAWQILEEIGKAGYVGGQEDMIVDVALQLASGVRVA
;
A
#
# COMPACT_ATOMS: atom_id res chain seq x y z
N MET A 1 5.31 -15.59 5.57
CA MET A 1 5.97 -16.04 4.33
C MET A 1 6.42 -17.50 4.42
N SER A 2 7.32 -17.84 5.36
CA SER A 2 7.82 -19.22 5.54
C SER A 2 6.71 -20.28 5.73
N GLY A 3 5.61 -19.93 6.40
CA GLY A 3 4.45 -20.83 6.56
C GLY A 3 3.84 -21.28 5.23
N LEU A 4 3.54 -20.35 4.31
CA LEU A 4 2.96 -20.71 3.00
C LEU A 4 3.94 -21.53 2.15
N ILE A 5 5.23 -21.20 2.21
CA ILE A 5 6.26 -21.94 1.47
C ILE A 5 6.37 -23.37 1.99
N SER A 6 6.33 -23.56 3.31
CA SER A 6 6.34 -24.88 3.93
C SER A 6 5.09 -25.69 3.60
N GLU A 7 3.92 -25.04 3.56
CA GLU A 7 2.64 -25.70 3.30
C GLU A 7 2.49 -26.10 1.84
N LEU A 8 2.83 -25.20 0.90
CA LEU A 8 2.61 -25.41 -0.53
C LEU A 8 3.74 -26.21 -1.18
N GLY A 9 4.95 -26.21 -0.62
CA GLY A 9 6.09 -26.93 -1.18
C GLY A 9 6.32 -26.63 -2.67
N SER A 10 6.13 -27.64 -3.52
CA SER A 10 6.27 -27.53 -4.97
C SER A 10 4.97 -27.27 -5.73
N ASP A 11 3.81 -27.30 -5.05
CA ASP A 11 2.51 -27.27 -5.70
C ASP A 11 2.21 -25.88 -6.30
N ALA A 12 2.75 -24.82 -5.68
CA ALA A 12 2.61 -23.46 -6.15
C ALA A 12 3.78 -22.58 -5.73
N GLN A 13 3.98 -21.49 -6.47
CA GLN A 13 4.87 -20.40 -6.05
C GLN A 13 4.17 -19.52 -5.01
N VAL A 14 4.96 -18.84 -4.17
CA VAL A 14 4.46 -17.84 -3.23
C VAL A 14 4.90 -16.44 -3.68
N GLY A 15 3.97 -15.49 -3.64
CA GLY A 15 4.22 -14.08 -3.95
C GLY A 15 4.10 -13.15 -2.74
N PHE A 16 4.61 -11.93 -2.86
CA PHE A 16 4.43 -10.87 -1.88
C PHE A 16 4.05 -9.54 -2.55
N HIS A 17 3.05 -8.87 -1.99
CA HIS A 17 2.60 -7.56 -2.38
C HIS A 17 2.67 -6.62 -1.17
N GLY A 18 3.47 -5.56 -1.27
CA GLY A 18 3.72 -4.65 -0.16
C GLY A 18 3.35 -3.19 -0.48
N HIS A 19 2.66 -2.55 0.46
CA HIS A 19 2.37 -1.11 0.46
C HIS A 19 3.41 -0.30 1.25
N GLN A 20 3.44 1.00 0.97
CA GLN A 20 4.39 1.96 1.52
C GLN A 20 3.88 2.73 2.75
N ASN A 21 2.70 2.37 3.30
CA ASN A 21 2.06 3.11 4.40
C ASN A 21 2.98 3.32 5.62
N LEU A 22 3.89 2.38 5.88
CA LEU A 22 4.92 2.45 6.92
C LEU A 22 6.36 2.42 6.37
N SER A 23 6.56 2.77 5.09
CA SER A 23 7.85 2.77 4.41
C SER A 23 8.56 1.40 4.30
N PHE A 24 7.86 0.30 4.57
CA PHE A 24 8.46 -1.05 4.60
C PHE A 24 8.28 -1.87 3.33
N GLY A 25 7.60 -1.40 2.28
CA GLY A 25 7.26 -2.22 1.12
C GLY A 25 8.49 -2.85 0.45
N VAL A 26 9.53 -2.06 0.16
CA VAL A 26 10.77 -2.55 -0.44
C VAL A 26 11.50 -3.53 0.49
N ALA A 27 11.64 -3.18 1.78
CA ALA A 27 12.33 -4.03 2.75
C ALA A 27 11.60 -5.37 2.95
N ASN A 28 10.28 -5.35 3.09
CA ASN A 28 9.45 -6.55 3.20
C ASN A 28 9.53 -7.41 1.93
N SER A 29 9.64 -6.80 0.76
CA SER A 29 9.83 -7.51 -0.51
C SER A 29 11.18 -8.23 -0.57
N VAL A 30 12.25 -7.59 -0.07
CA VAL A 30 13.57 -8.23 0.09
C VAL A 30 13.50 -9.41 1.07
N TYR A 31 12.84 -9.23 2.21
CA TYR A 31 12.67 -10.33 3.17
C TYR A 31 11.82 -11.47 2.59
N ALA A 32 10.77 -11.16 1.83
CA ALA A 32 9.95 -12.15 1.15
C ALA A 32 10.76 -12.96 0.14
N ALA A 33 11.53 -12.30 -0.73
CA ALA A 33 12.40 -12.96 -1.71
C ALA A 33 13.42 -13.87 -1.01
N ARG A 34 14.07 -13.40 0.06
CA ARG A 34 15.01 -14.20 0.87
C ARG A 34 14.35 -15.38 1.57
N ALA A 35 13.09 -15.24 1.98
CA ALA A 35 12.31 -16.31 2.58
C ALA A 35 11.86 -17.38 1.55
N GLY A 36 12.02 -17.12 0.25
CA GLY A 36 11.75 -18.06 -0.83
C GLY A 36 10.59 -17.67 -1.76
N ALA A 37 9.97 -16.49 -1.57
CA ALA A 37 8.99 -15.98 -2.51
C ALA A 37 9.60 -15.84 -3.91
N LYS A 38 8.82 -16.17 -4.93
CA LYS A 38 9.25 -16.16 -6.35
C LYS A 38 8.60 -15.05 -7.17
N GLN A 39 7.62 -14.37 -6.60
CA GLN A 39 6.90 -13.27 -7.21
C GLN A 39 6.85 -12.09 -6.25
N ILE A 40 7.15 -10.89 -6.74
CA ILE A 40 7.14 -9.64 -5.97
C ILE A 40 6.44 -8.60 -6.81
N ASP A 41 5.44 -7.95 -6.24
CA ASP A 41 4.70 -6.88 -6.89
C ASP A 41 5.33 -5.52 -6.62
N GLY A 42 5.30 -4.66 -7.63
CA GLY A 42 5.63 -3.25 -7.52
C GLY A 42 4.92 -2.43 -8.58
N THR A 43 4.91 -1.11 -8.40
CA THR A 43 4.44 -0.16 -9.42
C THR A 43 5.44 0.96 -9.61
N LEU A 44 5.51 1.53 -10.82
CA LEU A 44 6.39 2.66 -11.09
C LEU A 44 5.99 3.87 -10.22
N LEU A 45 6.97 4.52 -9.61
CA LEU A 45 6.77 5.67 -8.71
C LEU A 45 5.85 5.37 -7.52
N ALA A 46 5.80 4.12 -7.08
CA ALA A 46 4.89 3.63 -6.05
C ALA A 46 3.39 3.83 -6.38
N LEU A 47 3.02 4.10 -7.64
CA LEU A 47 1.64 4.44 -7.98
C LEU A 47 0.67 3.33 -7.52
N GLY A 48 -0.19 3.64 -6.55
CA GLY A 48 -1.03 2.65 -5.90
C GLY A 48 -1.83 3.24 -4.75
N ALA A 49 -2.60 2.38 -4.09
CA ALA A 49 -3.45 2.78 -2.98
C ALA A 49 -2.64 3.17 -1.72
N GLY A 50 -3.23 3.98 -0.83
CA GLY A 50 -2.57 4.47 0.38
C GLY A 50 -1.35 5.35 0.06
N ALA A 51 -0.24 5.11 0.75
CA ALA A 51 1.05 5.74 0.45
C ALA A 51 1.73 5.16 -0.80
N GLY A 52 1.07 4.24 -1.52
CA GLY A 52 1.59 3.61 -2.72
C GLY A 52 2.06 2.16 -2.51
N ASN A 53 2.49 1.52 -3.60
CA ASN A 53 3.10 0.19 -3.59
C ASN A 53 4.61 0.29 -3.52
N SER A 54 5.30 -0.83 -3.37
CA SER A 54 6.76 -0.88 -3.50
C SER A 54 7.19 -0.36 -4.88
N PRO A 55 7.99 0.73 -4.98
CA PRO A 55 8.34 1.31 -6.27
C PRO A 55 9.17 0.33 -7.10
N THR A 56 8.75 0.00 -8.31
CA THR A 56 9.42 -1.02 -9.15
C THR A 56 10.86 -0.65 -9.46
N GLU A 57 11.14 0.62 -9.75
CA GLU A 57 12.47 1.13 -10.01
C GLU A 57 13.40 1.02 -8.78
N VAL A 58 12.84 1.13 -7.57
CA VAL A 58 13.58 0.95 -6.33
C VAL A 58 13.78 -0.53 -6.03
N LEU A 59 12.78 -1.38 -6.27
CA LEU A 59 12.89 -2.84 -6.15
C LEU A 59 13.97 -3.39 -7.08
N ALA A 60 13.98 -2.96 -8.35
CA ALA A 60 14.97 -3.41 -9.34
C ALA A 60 16.39 -3.05 -8.89
N ALA A 61 16.62 -1.79 -8.50
CA ALA A 61 17.92 -1.34 -7.98
C ALA A 61 18.32 -2.07 -6.69
N ALA A 62 17.39 -2.25 -5.75
CA ALA A 62 17.67 -2.94 -4.48
C ALA A 62 18.00 -4.42 -4.70
N PHE A 63 17.26 -5.11 -5.56
CA PHE A 63 17.51 -6.51 -5.89
C PHE A 63 18.84 -6.70 -6.63
N GLU A 64 19.18 -5.82 -7.58
CA GLU A 64 20.49 -5.84 -8.23
C GLU A 64 21.63 -5.64 -7.23
N ARG A 65 21.50 -4.67 -6.31
CA ARG A 65 22.50 -4.42 -5.25
C ARG A 65 22.66 -5.57 -4.25
N LEU A 66 21.68 -6.47 -4.18
CA LEU A 66 21.65 -7.63 -3.29
C LEU A 66 21.87 -8.96 -4.02
N ASP A 67 22.29 -8.92 -5.30
CA ASP A 67 22.53 -10.08 -6.15
C ASP A 67 21.29 -10.99 -6.33
N ILE A 68 20.09 -10.41 -6.22
CA ILE A 68 18.81 -11.09 -6.48
C ILE A 68 18.43 -10.87 -7.95
N LYS A 69 18.47 -11.93 -8.75
CA LYS A 69 18.20 -11.86 -10.19
C LYS A 69 16.71 -11.65 -10.47
N THR A 70 16.39 -10.57 -11.19
CA THR A 70 15.03 -10.24 -11.66
C THR A 70 14.90 -10.30 -13.18
N GLY A 71 16.00 -10.07 -13.92
CA GLY A 71 15.98 -9.89 -15.38
C GLY A 71 15.46 -8.51 -15.82
N VAL A 72 15.25 -7.58 -14.88
CA VAL A 72 14.79 -6.21 -15.17
C VAL A 72 15.99 -5.31 -15.43
N ASP A 73 15.94 -4.54 -16.52
CA ASP A 73 16.89 -3.45 -16.78
C ASP A 73 16.65 -2.30 -15.79
N VAL A 74 17.57 -2.11 -14.85
CA VAL A 74 17.48 -1.10 -13.79
C VAL A 74 17.42 0.31 -14.37
N HIS A 75 18.23 0.62 -15.39
CA HIS A 75 18.21 1.94 -16.01
C HIS A 75 16.95 2.15 -16.85
N GLY A 76 16.52 1.13 -17.58
CA GLY A 76 15.28 1.16 -18.36
C GLY A 76 14.05 1.42 -17.48
N VAL A 77 13.95 0.78 -16.31
CA VAL A 77 12.81 0.98 -15.41
C VAL A 77 12.85 2.35 -14.70
N MET A 78 14.04 2.87 -14.39
CA MET A 78 14.19 4.24 -13.87
C MET A 78 13.74 5.27 -14.91
N ALA A 79 14.11 5.11 -16.18
CA ALA A 79 13.64 5.96 -17.27
C ALA A 79 12.12 5.84 -17.47
N ALA A 80 11.56 4.63 -17.41
CA ALA A 80 10.12 4.44 -17.48
C ALA A 80 9.37 5.15 -16.34
N ALA A 81 9.91 5.09 -15.12
CA ALA A 81 9.35 5.79 -13.97
C ALA A 81 9.38 7.31 -14.17
N GLU A 82 10.57 7.87 -14.47
CA GLU A 82 10.80 9.32 -14.51
C GLU A 82 10.23 9.98 -15.78
N ASP A 83 10.45 9.38 -16.95
CA ASP A 83 10.19 10.02 -18.25
C ASP A 83 8.82 9.68 -18.84
N VAL A 84 8.21 8.56 -18.43
CA VAL A 84 6.92 8.08 -18.98
C VAL A 84 5.80 8.17 -17.96
N VAL A 85 5.99 7.64 -16.75
CA VAL A 85 4.92 7.57 -15.75
C VAL A 85 4.78 8.88 -14.98
N LYS A 86 5.87 9.50 -14.53
CA LYS A 86 5.83 10.76 -13.76
C LYS A 86 4.99 11.85 -14.43
N PRO A 87 5.09 12.08 -15.76
CA PRO A 87 4.34 13.16 -16.41
C PRO A 87 2.81 12.96 -16.43
N ILE A 88 2.32 11.73 -16.26
CA ILE A 88 0.88 11.41 -16.32
C ILE A 88 0.24 11.23 -14.94
N ILE A 89 1.02 11.18 -13.87
CA ILE A 89 0.50 11.06 -12.50
C ILE A 89 -0.12 12.41 -12.08
N THR A 90 -1.38 12.37 -11.66
CA THR A 90 -2.10 13.56 -11.16
C THR A 90 -1.86 13.83 -9.66
N ARG A 91 -1.45 12.80 -8.91
CA ARG A 91 -1.16 12.87 -7.48
C ARG A 91 -0.08 11.86 -7.13
N MET A 92 1.03 12.36 -6.59
CA MET A 92 2.11 11.49 -6.12
C MET A 92 1.69 10.72 -4.87
N PRO A 93 1.98 9.41 -4.78
CA PRO A 93 1.88 8.67 -3.53
C PRO A 93 2.81 9.28 -2.48
N ILE A 94 2.27 9.57 -1.30
CA ILE A 94 3.01 10.16 -0.18
C ILE A 94 2.61 9.49 1.13
N MET A 95 3.54 9.39 2.06
CA MET A 95 3.28 8.96 3.45
C MET A 95 2.80 10.16 4.27
N ASP A 96 1.61 10.67 3.95
CA ASP A 96 0.92 11.67 4.75
C ASP A 96 0.25 11.09 6.01
N ARG A 97 -0.33 11.95 6.85
CA ARG A 97 -0.94 11.52 8.12
C ARG A 97 -2.03 10.46 7.93
N ALA A 98 -2.83 10.54 6.87
CA ALA A 98 -3.94 9.62 6.62
C ALA A 98 -3.42 8.25 6.15
N SER A 99 -2.47 8.23 5.22
CA SER A 99 -1.86 6.97 4.74
C SER A 99 -1.03 6.26 5.82
N ILE A 100 -0.31 7.00 6.67
CA ILE A 100 0.38 6.41 7.84
C ILE A 100 -0.65 5.79 8.80
N MET A 101 -1.79 6.46 9.03
CA MET A 101 -2.85 5.91 9.85
C MET A 101 -3.40 4.59 9.29
N GLN A 102 -3.52 4.44 7.96
CA GLN A 102 -3.90 3.16 7.37
C GLN A 102 -2.92 2.04 7.74
N GLY A 103 -1.62 2.32 7.65
CA GLY A 103 -0.57 1.37 8.03
C GLY A 103 -0.59 1.04 9.53
N TYR A 104 -0.80 2.03 10.38
CA TYR A 104 -0.85 1.88 11.83
C TYR A 104 -2.09 1.10 12.31
N ALA A 105 -3.26 1.41 11.75
CA ALA A 105 -4.54 0.83 12.16
C ALA A 105 -4.93 -0.43 11.38
N GLY A 106 -4.11 -0.89 10.42
CA GLY A 106 -4.38 -2.10 9.64
C GLY A 106 -5.52 -1.95 8.64
N VAL A 107 -5.72 -0.75 8.10
CA VAL A 107 -6.82 -0.42 7.18
C VAL A 107 -6.45 -0.72 5.73
N TYR A 108 -7.42 -1.22 4.97
CA TYR A 108 -7.25 -1.47 3.54
C TYR A 108 -6.87 -0.19 2.76
N SER A 109 -5.79 -0.25 1.99
CA SER A 109 -5.15 0.94 1.41
C SER A 109 -6.06 1.71 0.43
N SER A 110 -7.01 1.06 -0.26
CA SER A 110 -7.91 1.75 -1.23
C SER A 110 -8.84 2.77 -0.56
N PHE A 111 -9.06 2.65 0.75
CA PHE A 111 -10.00 3.51 1.47
C PHE A 111 -9.55 4.97 1.55
N LEU A 112 -8.28 5.29 1.29
CA LEU A 112 -7.72 6.63 1.46
C LEU A 112 -8.52 7.71 0.72
N ILE A 113 -8.70 7.55 -0.59
CA ILE A 113 -9.38 8.54 -1.43
C ILE A 113 -10.86 8.69 -1.03
N HIS A 114 -11.48 7.59 -0.58
CA HIS A 114 -12.86 7.60 -0.11
C HIS A 114 -12.98 8.34 1.24
N ALA A 115 -12.04 8.11 2.16
CA ALA A 115 -11.98 8.80 3.45
C ALA A 115 -11.69 10.30 3.29
N GLU A 116 -10.85 10.69 2.33
CA GLU A 116 -10.61 12.10 2.01
C GLU A 116 -11.84 12.79 1.44
N ARG A 117 -12.56 12.14 0.52
CA ARG A 117 -13.84 12.66 0.00
C ARG A 117 -14.89 12.80 1.10
N ALA A 118 -14.98 11.84 2.01
CA ALA A 118 -15.86 11.92 3.16
C ALA A 118 -15.42 13.02 4.13
N SER A 119 -14.11 13.18 4.34
CA SER A 119 -13.54 14.25 5.16
C SER A 119 -13.94 15.64 4.65
N GLU A 120 -13.79 15.87 3.34
CA GLU A 120 -14.22 17.13 2.71
C GLU A 120 -15.73 17.35 2.82
N ARG A 121 -16.52 16.29 2.61
CA ARG A 121 -17.99 16.37 2.62
C ARG A 121 -18.58 16.63 4.00
N TYR A 122 -18.01 16.02 5.04
CA TYR A 122 -18.59 16.01 6.39
C TYR A 122 -17.81 16.85 7.41
N GLY A 123 -16.69 17.47 6.99
CA GLY A 123 -15.93 18.38 7.84
C GLY A 123 -15.19 17.72 8.99
N VAL A 124 -14.87 16.43 8.87
CA VAL A 124 -14.14 15.65 9.88
C VAL A 124 -12.78 15.20 9.32
N PRO A 125 -11.70 15.11 10.11
CA PRO A 125 -10.40 14.68 9.60
C PRO A 125 -10.37 13.25 9.04
N ALA A 126 -9.87 13.06 7.83
CA ALA A 126 -9.76 11.73 7.18
C ALA A 126 -9.03 10.68 8.03
N TRP A 127 -7.98 11.06 8.76
CA TRP A 127 -7.24 10.12 9.61
C TRP A 127 -8.09 9.57 10.76
N GLN A 128 -9.06 10.34 11.29
CA GLN A 128 -9.98 9.86 12.34
C GLN A 128 -10.97 8.85 11.75
N ILE A 129 -11.48 9.11 10.55
CA ILE A 129 -12.33 8.16 9.83
C ILE A 129 -11.59 6.82 9.67
N LEU A 130 -10.34 6.88 9.21
CA LEU A 130 -9.51 5.68 8.99
C LEU A 130 -9.19 4.97 10.32
N GLU A 131 -8.91 5.70 11.39
CA GLU A 131 -8.66 5.11 12.71
C GLU A 131 -9.88 4.30 13.20
N GLU A 132 -11.08 4.88 13.09
CA GLU A 132 -12.33 4.22 13.50
C GLU A 132 -12.67 3.01 12.63
N ILE A 133 -12.42 3.10 11.33
CA ILE A 133 -12.52 1.95 10.41
C ILE A 133 -11.59 0.81 10.85
N GLY A 134 -10.36 1.14 11.24
CA GLY A 134 -9.39 0.16 11.73
C GLY A 134 -9.85 -0.50 13.02
N LYS A 135 -10.40 0.28 13.97
CA LYS A 135 -10.99 -0.25 15.22
C LYS A 135 -12.16 -1.18 14.96
N ALA A 136 -13.00 -0.86 13.98
CA ALA A 136 -14.14 -1.68 13.58
C ALA A 136 -13.75 -2.95 12.79
N GLY A 137 -12.51 -3.03 12.28
CA GLY A 137 -12.01 -4.21 11.59
C GLY A 137 -12.62 -4.43 10.20
N TYR A 138 -13.03 -3.37 9.50
CA TYR A 138 -13.57 -3.48 8.15
C TYR A 138 -12.52 -3.95 7.13
N VAL A 139 -12.97 -4.70 6.13
CA VAL A 139 -12.14 -5.29 5.07
C VAL A 139 -12.39 -4.63 3.72
N GLY A 140 -11.54 -4.92 2.72
CA GLY A 140 -11.68 -4.37 1.37
C GLY A 140 -13.05 -4.68 0.76
N GLY A 141 -13.63 -3.69 0.05
CA GLY A 141 -14.99 -3.76 -0.50
C GLY A 141 -16.08 -3.14 0.39
N GLN A 142 -15.72 -2.64 1.58
CA GLN A 142 -16.63 -1.97 2.53
C GLN A 142 -16.46 -0.45 2.54
N GLU A 143 -16.19 0.15 1.38
CA GLU A 143 -16.00 1.60 1.23
C GLU A 143 -17.24 2.43 1.63
N ASP A 144 -18.42 1.81 1.67
CA ASP A 144 -19.67 2.44 2.11
C ASP A 144 -19.65 2.83 3.60
N MET A 145 -19.01 2.01 4.45
CA MET A 145 -18.90 2.27 5.90
C MET A 145 -18.15 3.57 6.24
N ILE A 146 -17.32 4.06 5.32
CA ILE A 146 -16.59 5.34 5.45
C ILE A 146 -17.57 6.50 5.66
N VAL A 147 -18.70 6.47 4.95
CA VAL A 147 -19.72 7.53 5.03
C VAL A 147 -20.41 7.52 6.41
N ASP A 148 -20.77 6.34 6.90
CA ASP A 148 -21.42 6.18 8.20
C ASP A 148 -20.51 6.63 9.34
N VAL A 149 -19.23 6.24 9.32
CA VAL A 149 -18.24 6.68 10.31
C VAL A 149 -18.06 8.21 10.27
N ALA A 150 -17.98 8.79 9.07
CA ALA A 150 -17.84 10.25 8.94
C ALA A 150 -19.04 11.01 9.52
N LEU A 151 -20.26 10.52 9.31
CA LEU A 151 -21.49 11.08 9.89
C LEU A 151 -21.51 10.96 11.42
N GLN A 152 -21.09 9.81 11.96
CA GLN A 152 -21.00 9.61 13.40
C GLN A 152 -20.02 10.60 14.05
N LEU A 153 -18.80 10.71 13.48
CA LEU A 153 -17.80 11.68 13.92
C LEU A 153 -18.31 13.13 13.86
N ALA A 154 -19.01 13.50 12.79
CA ALA A 154 -19.56 14.86 12.62
C ALA A 154 -20.66 15.17 13.63
N SER A 155 -21.46 14.16 14.02
CA SER A 155 -22.54 14.31 14.99
C SER A 155 -22.09 14.32 16.45
N GLY A 156 -20.82 14.00 16.73
CA GLY A 156 -20.30 13.85 18.10
C GLY A 156 -20.83 12.60 18.83
N VAL A 157 -21.53 11.71 18.12
CA VAL A 157 -21.95 10.39 18.64
C VAL A 157 -20.71 9.49 18.65
N ARG A 158 -20.46 8.81 19.78
CA ARG A 158 -19.35 7.85 19.87
C ARG A 158 -19.52 6.75 18.83
N VAL A 159 -18.48 6.57 18.02
CA VAL A 159 -18.34 5.41 17.13
C VAL A 159 -18.21 4.16 18.01
N ALA A 160 -19.03 3.14 17.73
CA ALA A 160 -19.17 1.93 18.53
C ALA A 160 -18.13 0.87 18.16
#